data_AF-A0A9D6PFT6-F1
#
_entry.id   AF-A0A9D6PFT6-F1
#
_cell.length_a   1.000
_cell.length_b   1.000
_cell.length_c   1.000
_cell.angle_alpha   90.00
_cell.angle_beta   90.00
_cell.angle_gamma   90.00
#
_symmetry.space_group_name_H-M   'P 1'
#
loop_
_entity.id
_entity.type
_entity.pdbx_description
1 polymer ?
#
loop_
_entity_poly.entity_id
_entity_poly.type
_entity_poly.pdbx_seq_one_letter_code
_entity_poly.pdbx_strand_id
1 'polypeptide(L)'
;MSVEEKLRSIVTYIENSHLLAGEKQHLYATFSASLRSVVWPILVSHMPEEKLSMLSNKASQVTIEEYYGLIKVSLTDMTVLTELEDLMLTMLDGAEKVLRERLVITS
;
A
#
# COMPACT_ATOMS: atom_id res chain seq x y z
N MET A 1 10.52 -4.90 12.58
CA MET A 1 9.06 -4.76 12.78
C MET A 1 8.43 -5.04 11.43
N SER A 2 7.47 -5.96 11.35
CA SER A 2 6.82 -6.31 10.08
C SER A 2 5.92 -5.16 9.59
N VAL A 3 5.49 -5.23 8.33
CA VAL A 3 4.54 -4.27 7.74
C VAL A 3 3.24 -4.24 8.54
N GLU A 4 2.72 -5.39 8.97
CA GLU A 4 1.50 -5.50 9.77
C GLU A 4 1.66 -4.86 11.16
N GLU A 5 2.79 -5.09 11.82
CA GLU A 5 3.10 -4.48 13.12
C GLU A 5 3.15 -2.95 12.99
N LYS A 6 3.74 -2.45 11.91
CA LYS A 6 3.87 -1.02 11.64
C LYS A 6 2.54 -0.35 11.30
N LEU A 7 1.73 -0.97 10.46
CA LEU A 7 0.37 -0.53 10.18
C LEU A 7 -0.47 -0.49 11.46
N ARG A 8 -0.37 -1.52 12.30
CA ARG A 8 -1.06 -1.56 13.59
C ARG A 8 -0.62 -0.42 14.51
N SER A 9 0.69 -0.13 14.57
CA SER A 9 1.23 1.00 15.33
C SER A 9 0.63 2.34 14.85
N ILE A 10 0.66 2.58 13.53
CA ILE A 10 0.11 3.81 12.92
C ILE A 10 -1.39 3.94 13.19
N VAL A 11 -2.17 2.87 12.98
CA VAL A 11 -3.62 2.87 13.25
C VAL A 11 -3.88 3.18 14.71
N THR A 12 -3.14 2.53 15.62
CA THR A 12 -3.27 2.76 17.08
C THR A 12 -2.94 4.21 17.43
N TYR A 13 -1.94 4.81 16.80
CA TYR A 13 -1.57 6.21 17.01
C TYR A 13 -2.66 7.18 16.52
N ILE A 14 -3.20 6.95 15.33
CA ILE A 14 -4.31 7.75 14.80
C ILE A 14 -5.55 7.62 15.69
N GLU A 15 -5.88 6.40 16.13
CA GLU A 15 -7.10 6.20 16.93
C GLU A 15 -7.04 6.86 18.30
N ASN A 16 -5.85 6.87 18.92
CA ASN A 16 -5.64 7.53 20.20
C ASN A 16 -5.38 9.04 20.09
N SER A 17 -5.36 9.61 18.88
CA SER A 17 -5.19 11.05 18.67
C SER A 17 -6.48 11.83 18.91
N HIS A 18 -6.35 13.14 19.12
CA HIS A 18 -7.47 14.08 19.28
C HIS A 18 -8.15 14.47 17.94
N LEU A 19 -7.74 13.87 16.84
CA LEU A 19 -8.31 14.15 15.52
C LEU A 19 -9.80 13.82 15.46
N LEU A 20 -10.54 14.64 14.73
CA LEU A 20 -11.94 14.38 14.42
C LEU A 20 -12.07 13.16 13.50
N ALA A 21 -13.24 12.51 13.54
CA ALA A 21 -13.50 11.32 12.74
C ALA A 21 -13.24 11.52 11.23
N GLY A 22 -13.59 12.70 10.69
CA GLY A 22 -13.33 13.04 9.29
C GLY A 22 -11.84 13.17 8.96
N GLU A 23 -11.03 13.69 9.88
CA GLU A 23 -9.58 13.82 9.71
C GLU A 23 -8.90 12.45 9.79
N LYS A 24 -9.33 11.58 10.72
CA LYS A 24 -8.88 10.18 10.78
C LYS A 24 -9.21 9.43 9.49
N GLN A 25 -10.44 9.58 8.98
CA GLN A 25 -10.86 8.98 7.72
C GLN A 25 -10.00 9.47 6.54
N HIS A 26 -9.68 10.76 6.50
CA HIS A 26 -8.81 11.33 5.46
C HIS A 26 -7.39 10.76 5.54
N LEU A 27 -6.84 10.59 6.75
CA LEU A 27 -5.55 9.92 6.94
C LEU A 27 -5.59 8.47 6.44
N TYR A 28 -6.60 7.68 6.82
CA TYR A 28 -6.71 6.29 6.35
C TYR A 28 -6.84 6.19 4.82
N ALA A 29 -7.61 7.07 4.20
CA ALA A 29 -7.73 7.13 2.75
C ALA A 29 -6.38 7.45 2.10
N THR A 30 -5.65 8.41 2.66
CA THR A 30 -4.32 8.81 2.18
C THR A 30 -3.30 7.67 2.32
N PHE A 31 -3.26 6.99 3.47
CA PHE A 31 -2.41 5.81 3.68
C PHE A 31 -2.71 4.70 2.68
N SER A 32 -3.99 4.37 2.49
CA SER A 32 -4.41 3.35 1.54
C SER A 32 -4.02 3.69 0.11
N ALA A 33 -4.22 4.95 -0.30
CA ALA A 33 -3.85 5.42 -1.62
C ALA A 33 -2.32 5.37 -1.83
N SER A 34 -1.54 5.83 -0.86
CA SER A 34 -0.08 5.83 -0.93
C SER A 34 0.50 4.42 -0.97
N LEU A 35 0.00 3.49 -0.14
CA LEU A 35 0.40 2.09 -0.18
C LEU A 35 0.11 1.46 -1.55
N ARG A 36 -1.07 1.73 -2.12
CA ARG A 36 -1.41 1.25 -3.48
C ARG A 36 -0.45 1.82 -4.53
N SER A 37 -0.13 3.12 -4.44
CA SER A 37 0.79 3.76 -5.39
C SER A 37 2.23 3.23 -5.32
N VAL A 38 2.62 2.70 -4.16
CA VAL A 38 3.91 2.05 -3.92
C VAL A 38 3.93 0.61 -4.43
N VAL A 39 2.88 -0.15 -4.15
CA VAL A 39 2.79 -1.58 -4.48
C VAL A 39 2.57 -1.78 -5.98
N TRP A 40 1.75 -0.95 -6.62
CA TRP A 40 1.31 -1.17 -7.99
C TRP A 40 2.47 -1.18 -9.03
N PRO A 41 3.43 -0.22 -9.01
CA PRO A 41 4.55 -0.23 -9.93
C PRO A 41 5.40 -1.51 -9.85
N ILE A 42 5.62 -2.04 -8.65
CA ILE A 42 6.40 -3.27 -8.43
C ILE A 42 5.63 -4.48 -8.97
N LEU A 43 4.32 -4.59 -8.67
CA LEU A 43 3.52 -5.68 -9.23
C LEU A 43 3.52 -5.65 -10.76
N VAL A 44 3.39 -4.45 -11.35
CA VAL A 44 3.41 -4.26 -12.80
C VAL A 44 4.77 -4.59 -13.42
N SER A 45 5.89 -4.22 -12.78
CA SER A 45 7.23 -4.51 -13.32
C SER A 45 7.56 -6.00 -13.36
N HIS A 46 6.91 -6.80 -12.51
CA HIS A 46 7.08 -8.25 -12.46
C HIS A 46 5.95 -9.03 -13.15
N MET A 47 4.95 -8.35 -13.72
CA MET A 47 3.93 -9.02 -14.53
C MET A 47 4.49 -9.40 -15.91
N PRO A 48 4.13 -10.58 -16.45
CA PRO A 48 4.48 -10.93 -17.82
C PRO A 48 3.94 -9.92 -18.83
N GLU A 49 4.75 -9.56 -19.82
CA GLU A 49 4.41 -8.53 -20.82
C GLU A 49 3.14 -8.87 -21.62
N GLU A 50 2.95 -10.16 -21.92
CA GLU A 50 1.74 -10.70 -22.56
C GLU A 50 0.48 -10.44 -21.72
N LYS A 51 0.60 -10.43 -20.40
CA LYS A 51 -0.50 -10.15 -19.48
C LYS A 51 -0.74 -8.66 -19.30
N LEU A 52 0.31 -7.85 -19.29
CA LEU A 52 0.21 -6.39 -19.29
C LEU A 52 -0.47 -5.86 -20.56
N SER A 53 -0.15 -6.45 -21.71
CA SER A 53 -0.77 -6.09 -22.99
C SER A 53 -2.26 -6.48 -23.07
N MET A 54 -2.70 -7.50 -22.32
CA MET A 54 -4.13 -7.78 -22.14
C MET A 54 -4.83 -6.70 -21.32
N LEU A 55 -4.20 -6.24 -20.24
CA LEU A 55 -4.74 -5.16 -19.39
C LEU A 55 -4.87 -3.84 -20.16
N SER A 56 -3.91 -3.50 -21.02
CA SER A 56 -3.92 -2.23 -21.77
C SER A 56 -4.85 -2.25 -22.98
N ASN A 57 -4.92 -3.36 -23.73
CA ASN A 57 -5.66 -3.42 -25.00
C ASN A 57 -7.11 -3.93 -24.84
N LYS A 58 -7.41 -4.63 -23.75
CA LYS A 58 -8.71 -5.29 -23.53
C LYS A 58 -9.21 -5.10 -22.11
N ALA A 59 -8.94 -3.94 -21.50
CA ALA A 59 -9.32 -3.61 -20.12
C ALA A 59 -10.79 -3.95 -19.79
N SER A 60 -11.72 -3.75 -20.74
CA SER A 60 -13.15 -4.05 -20.57
C SER A 60 -13.51 -5.53 -20.60
N GLN A 61 -12.57 -6.42 -20.95
CA GLN A 61 -12.75 -7.86 -21.02
C GLN A 61 -12.07 -8.59 -19.86
N VAL A 62 -11.30 -7.86 -19.03
CA VAL A 62 -10.58 -8.42 -17.89
C VAL A 62 -11.58 -8.67 -16.77
N THR A 63 -11.76 -9.92 -16.37
CA THR A 63 -12.60 -10.25 -15.21
C THR A 63 -11.85 -10.01 -13.90
N ILE A 64 -12.58 -9.96 -12.78
CA ILE A 64 -11.99 -9.84 -11.44
C ILE A 64 -11.07 -11.03 -11.16
N GLU A 65 -11.44 -12.23 -11.60
CA GLU A 65 -10.66 -13.46 -11.44
C GLU A 65 -9.34 -13.40 -12.23
N GLU A 66 -9.38 -12.85 -13.45
CA GLU A 66 -8.17 -12.64 -14.24
C GLU A 66 -7.26 -11.63 -13.56
N TYR A 67 -7.80 -10.51 -13.08
CA TYR A 67 -7.05 -9.51 -12.33
C TYR A 67 -6.39 -10.08 -11.07
N TYR A 68 -7.11 -10.93 -10.33
CA TYR A 68 -6.59 -11.63 -9.16
C TYR A 68 -5.48 -12.62 -9.54
N GLY A 69 -5.65 -13.34 -10.66
CA GLY A 69 -4.64 -14.23 -11.21
C GLY A 69 -3.34 -13.50 -11.55
N LEU A 70 -3.44 -12.30 -12.12
CA LEU A 70 -2.27 -11.46 -12.44
C LEU A 70 -1.50 -11.05 -11.19
N ILE A 71 -2.21 -10.57 -10.17
CA ILE A 71 -1.59 -10.21 -8.88
C ILE A 71 -0.92 -11.44 -8.27
N LYS A 72 -1.58 -12.61 -8.29
CA LYS A 72 -0.98 -13.85 -7.79
C LYS A 72 0.31 -14.20 -8.50
N VAL A 73 0.34 -14.13 -9.83
CA VAL A 73 1.54 -14.45 -10.61
C VAL A 73 2.70 -13.52 -10.23
N SER A 74 2.46 -12.22 -10.13
CA SER A 74 3.50 -11.27 -9.69
C SER A 74 4.03 -11.55 -8.28
N LEU A 75 3.25 -12.20 -7.41
CA LEU A 75 3.63 -12.53 -6.03
C LEU A 75 4.27 -13.92 -5.88
N THR A 76 4.39 -14.71 -6.96
CA THR A 76 5.03 -16.04 -6.89
C THR A 76 6.56 -15.97 -6.76
N ASP A 77 7.15 -14.84 -7.12
CA ASP A 77 8.57 -14.58 -6.96
C ASP A 77 8.86 -14.00 -5.56
N MET A 78 9.66 -14.72 -4.77
CA MET A 78 10.00 -14.27 -3.41
C MET A 78 10.83 -12.98 -3.40
N THR A 79 11.52 -12.64 -4.49
CA THR A 79 12.24 -11.36 -4.59
C THR A 79 11.28 -10.18 -4.63
N VAL A 80 10.12 -10.35 -5.29
CA VAL A 80 9.06 -9.35 -5.35
C VAL A 80 8.44 -9.14 -3.97
N LEU A 81 8.24 -10.22 -3.21
CA LEU A 81 7.71 -10.11 -1.84
C LEU A 81 8.64 -9.30 -0.93
N THR A 82 9.95 -9.56 -1.00
CA THR A 82 10.95 -8.81 -0.23
C THR A 82 11.01 -7.34 -0.66
N GLU A 83 11.02 -7.06 -1.96
CA GLU A 83 11.05 -5.68 -2.48
C GLU A 83 9.79 -4.91 -2.07
N LEU A 84 8.61 -5.54 -2.16
CA LEU A 84 7.35 -4.97 -1.69
C LEU A 84 7.40 -4.67 -0.19
N GLU A 85 7.91 -5.61 0.61
CA GLU A 85 8.02 -5.44 2.05
C GLU A 85 8.93 -4.26 2.41
N ASP A 86 10.12 -4.18 1.82
CA ASP A 86 11.08 -3.09 2.05
C ASP A 86 10.51 -1.71 1.64
N LEU A 87 9.83 -1.64 0.50
CA LEU A 87 9.26 -0.37 0.02
C LEU A 87 8.07 0.08 0.86
N MET A 88 7.21 -0.85 1.28
CA MET A 88 6.13 -0.58 2.22
C MET A 88 6.67 -0.12 3.57
N LEU A 89 7.69 -0.79 4.11
CA LEU A 89 8.31 -0.39 5.39
C LEU A 89 8.88 1.02 5.31
N THR A 90 9.62 1.33 4.24
CA THR A 90 10.20 2.67 4.01
C THR A 90 9.11 3.75 3.96
N MET A 91 8.00 3.49 3.26
CA MET A 91 6.88 4.43 3.18
C MET A 91 6.19 4.62 4.54
N LEU A 92 5.97 3.52 5.27
CA LEU A 92 5.36 3.55 6.60
C LEU A 92 6.28 4.19 7.65
N ASP A 93 7.62 4.08 7.52
CA ASP A 93 8.60 4.83 8.31
C ASP A 93 8.48 6.33 8.11
N GLY A 94 8.45 6.79 6.86
CA GLY A 94 8.27 8.21 6.57
C GLY A 94 6.94 8.74 7.12
N ALA A 95 5.87 7.97 6.94
CA ALA A 95 4.55 8.40 7.37
C ALA A 95 4.35 8.37 8.90
N GLU A 96 4.88 7.37 9.60
CA GLU A 96 4.89 7.33 11.06
C GLU A 96 5.67 8.53 11.64
N LYS A 97 6.83 8.85 11.06
CA LYS A 97 7.62 10.03 11.46
C LYS A 97 6.81 11.31 11.33
N VAL A 98 6.19 11.54 10.17
CA VAL A 98 5.36 12.75 9.93
C VAL A 98 4.17 12.81 10.87
N LEU A 99 3.49 11.67 11.12
CA LEU A 99 2.39 11.62 12.07
C LEU A 99 2.83 12.01 13.47
N ARG A 100 3.95 11.44 13.94
CA ARG A 100 4.50 11.76 15.27
C ARG A 100 4.91 13.23 15.37
N GLU A 101 5.58 13.77 14.35
CA GLU A 101 5.97 15.19 14.34
C GLU A 101 4.76 16.14 14.35
N ARG A 102 3.68 15.79 13.65
CA ARG A 102 2.50 16.66 13.53
C ARG A 102 1.50 16.52 14.67
N LEU A 103 1.41 15.34 15.30
CA LEU A 103 0.42 15.07 16.35
C LEU A 103 1.00 15.23 17.77
N VAL A 104 2.33 15.27 17.95
CA VAL A 104 2.98 15.63 19.23
C VAL A 104 2.89 17.12 19.53
N ILE A 105 2.63 17.99 18.55
CA ILE A 105 2.58 19.45 18.75
C ILE A 105 1.24 19.93 19.37
N THR A 106 0.27 19.03 19.56
CA THR A 106 -1.08 19.38 20.06
C THR A 106 -1.38 18.91 21.49
N SER A 107 -0.37 18.62 22.30
CA SER A 107 -0.52 18.31 23.74
C SER A 107 0.09 19.39 24.64
#